data_AF-A0A6L3MWT3-F1
#
_entry.id   AF-A0A6L3MWT3-F1
#
_cell.length_a   1.000
_cell.length_b   1.000
_cell.length_c   1.000
_cell.angle_alpha   90.00
_cell.angle_beta   90.00
_cell.angle_gamma   90.00
#
_symmetry.space_group_name_H-M   'P 1'
#
loop_
_entity.id
_entity.type
_entity.pdbx_description
1 polymer ?
#
loop_
_entity_poly.entity_id
_entity_poly.type
_entity_poly.pdbx_seq_one_letter_code
_entity_poly.pdbx_strand_id
1 'polypeptide(L)'
;MHEPRQRLLIGRTQHIAGVSGRRYDLDQAIAAWTAAYDQAGSLLIDINMNHAQLTPGMSEQEVKTALAAGQTTDLITYFNQAA
;
A
#
# COMPACT_ATOMS: atom_id res chain seq x y z
N MET A 1 -10.12 49.99 22.49
CA MET A 1 -10.98 49.83 21.31
C MET A 1 -10.11 49.95 20.07
N HIS A 2 -10.13 48.97 19.15
CA HIS A 2 -9.36 49.06 17.91
C HIS A 2 -10.09 49.91 16.85
N GLU A 3 -9.34 50.77 16.17
CA GLU A 3 -9.83 51.62 15.07
C GLU A 3 -10.48 50.78 13.95
N PRO A 4 -11.51 51.28 13.24
CA PRO A 4 -12.23 50.54 12.20
C PRO A 4 -11.30 49.97 11.11
N ARG A 5 -10.24 50.69 10.75
CA ARG A 5 -9.24 50.24 9.77
C ARG A 5 -8.39 49.08 10.27
N GLN A 6 -8.07 49.06 11.57
CA GLN A 6 -7.30 47.97 12.18
C GLN A 6 -8.12 46.68 12.23
N ARG A 7 -9.42 46.77 12.52
CA ARG A 7 -10.35 45.62 12.48
C ARG A 7 -10.46 45.01 11.09
N LEU A 8 -10.54 45.84 10.04
CA LEU A 8 -10.60 45.36 8.66
C LEU A 8 -9.29 44.65 8.25
N LEU A 9 -8.13 45.19 8.63
CA LEU A 9 -6.85 44.53 8.36
C LEU A 9 -6.74 43.18 9.07
N ILE A 10 -7.09 43.11 10.36
CA ILE A 10 -7.04 41.86 11.14
C ILE A 10 -7.95 40.78 10.51
N GLY A 11 -9.17 41.14 10.12
CA GLY A 11 -10.10 40.20 9.47
C GLY A 11 -9.59 39.68 8.13
N ARG A 12 -8.93 40.53 7.32
CA ARG A 12 -8.33 40.11 6.04
C ARG A 12 -7.14 39.18 6.25
N THR A 13 -6.28 39.47 7.23
CA THR A 13 -5.12 38.62 7.55
C THR A 13 -5.56 37.24 8.06
N GLN A 14 -6.59 37.18 8.91
CA GLN A 14 -7.15 35.91 9.40
C GLN A 14 -7.79 35.09 8.27
N HIS A 15 -8.52 35.73 7.36
CA HIS A 15 -9.10 35.06 6.19
C HIS A 15 -8.01 34.50 5.26
N ILE A 16 -6.95 35.27 4.99
CA ILE A 16 -5.83 34.81 4.14
C ILE A 16 -5.09 33.65 4.80
N ALA A 17 -4.80 33.73 6.11
CA ALA A 17 -4.15 32.64 6.85
C ALA A 17 -4.99 31.35 6.84
N GLY A 18 -6.30 31.44 7.02
CA GLY A 18 -7.21 30.28 6.97
C GLY A 18 -7.40 29.68 5.58
N VAL A 19 -7.21 30.47 4.51
CA VAL A 19 -7.20 29.96 3.13
C VAL A 19 -5.87 29.28 2.80
N SER A 20 -4.74 29.84 3.25
CA SER A 20 -3.42 29.24 3.07
C SER A 20 -3.25 27.92 3.83
N GLY A 21 -3.76 27.84 5.07
CA GLY A 21 -3.74 26.59 5.85
C GLY A 21 -4.54 25.46 5.19
N ARG A 22 -5.77 25.74 4.73
CA ARG A 22 -6.59 24.73 4.04
C ARG A 22 -5.97 24.22 2.74
N ARG A 23 -5.25 25.07 2.00
CA ARG A 23 -4.53 24.64 0.79
C ARG A 23 -3.39 23.70 1.14
N TYR A 24 -2.62 24.05 2.18
CA TYR A 24 -1.54 23.18 2.66
C TYR A 24 -2.06 21.81 3.10
N ASP A 25 -3.19 21.74 3.80
CA ASP A 25 -3.79 20.47 4.24
C ASP A 25 -4.26 19.61 3.05
N LEU A 26 -4.81 20.24 1.99
CA LEU A 26 -5.23 19.53 0.78
C LEU A 26 -4.03 18.96 0.01
N ASP A 27 -2.95 19.73 -0.12
CA ASP A 27 -1.74 19.28 -0.81
C ASP A 27 -1.10 18.08 -0.07
N GLN A 28 -1.08 18.12 1.27
CA GLN A 28 -0.62 17.00 2.10
C GLN A 28 -1.52 15.76 1.95
N ALA A 29 -2.84 15.93 1.92
CA ALA A 29 -3.77 14.83 1.74
C ALA A 29 -3.60 14.15 0.36
N ILE A 30 -3.39 14.94 -0.70
CA ILE A 30 -3.12 14.42 -2.05
C ILE A 30 -1.80 13.64 -2.06
N ALA A 31 -0.74 14.18 -1.46
CA ALA A 31 0.55 13.48 -1.39
C ALA A 31 0.45 12.14 -0.64
N ALA A 32 -0.26 12.12 0.50
CA ALA A 32 -0.47 10.90 1.28
C ALA A 32 -1.29 9.85 0.51
N TRP A 33 -2.33 10.28 -0.21
CA TRP A 33 -3.14 9.39 -1.05
C TRP A 33 -2.32 8.76 -2.18
N THR A 34 -1.56 9.57 -2.92
CA THR A 34 -0.70 9.08 -4.02
C THR A 34 0.33 8.08 -3.49
N ALA A 35 0.99 8.38 -2.38
CA ALA A 35 1.97 7.48 -1.79
C ALA A 35 1.35 6.12 -1.38
N ALA A 36 0.16 6.13 -0.78
CA ALA A 36 -0.54 4.89 -0.42
C ALA A 36 -1.00 4.09 -1.64
N TYR A 37 -1.48 4.78 -2.68
CA TYR A 37 -1.88 4.15 -3.95
C TYR A 37 -0.69 3.51 -4.67
N ASP A 38 0.45 4.22 -4.74
CA ASP A 38 1.68 3.68 -5.32
C ASP A 38 2.22 2.50 -4.50
N GLN A 39 2.16 2.57 -3.17
CA GLN A 39 2.53 1.46 -2.30
C GLN A 39 1.66 0.23 -2.52
N ALA A 40 0.34 0.41 -2.68
CA ALA A 40 -0.59 -0.68 -2.96
C ALA A 40 -0.38 -1.26 -4.37
N GLY A 41 -0.13 -0.40 -5.37
CA GLY A 41 0.13 -0.82 -6.75
C GLY A 41 1.50 -1.48 -6.95
N SER A 42 2.48 -1.15 -6.11
CA SER A 42 3.83 -1.73 -6.12
C SER A 42 3.98 -2.96 -5.24
N LEU A 43 2.94 -3.35 -4.50
CA LEU A 43 2.95 -4.58 -3.70
C LEU A 43 2.91 -5.80 -4.63
N LEU A 44 4.08 -6.18 -5.10
CA LEU A 44 4.34 -7.45 -5.76
C LEU A 44 4.53 -8.50 -4.67
N ILE A 45 3.51 -9.34 -4.46
CA ILE A 45 3.61 -10.48 -3.56
C ILE A 45 4.00 -11.70 -4.40
N ASP A 46 5.31 -11.98 -4.46
CA ASP A 46 5.82 -13.21 -5.08
C ASP A 46 5.61 -14.39 -4.13
N ILE A 47 4.49 -15.09 -4.28
CA ILE A 47 4.23 -16.34 -3.56
C ILE A 47 4.59 -17.50 -4.48
N ASN A 48 5.65 -18.21 -4.10
CA ASN A 48 6.11 -19.40 -4.80
C ASN A 48 5.46 -20.65 -4.17
N MET A 49 4.57 -21.29 -4.92
CA MET A 49 3.92 -22.54 -4.52
C MET A 49 4.76 -23.73 -4.98
N ASN A 50 5.26 -24.53 -4.04
CA ASN A 50 5.94 -25.79 -4.37
C ASN A 50 4.89 -26.89 -4.60
N HIS A 51 4.90 -27.50 -5.78
CA HIS A 51 3.94 -28.56 -6.16
C HIS A 51 4.38 -29.98 -5.74
N ALA A 52 5.20 -30.12 -4.69
CA ALA A 52 5.58 -31.43 -4.18
C ALA A 52 4.33 -32.23 -3.76
N GLN A 53 4.21 -33.44 -4.31
CA GLN A 53 3.16 -34.37 -3.93
C GLN A 53 3.57 -35.05 -2.62
N LEU A 54 2.98 -34.59 -1.52
CA LEU A 54 3.17 -35.18 -0.19
C LEU A 54 2.02 -36.14 0.12
N THR A 55 2.34 -37.35 0.56
CA THR A 55 1.34 -38.34 0.98
C THR A 55 1.51 -38.71 2.46
N PRO A 56 0.41 -39.04 3.17
CA PRO A 56 0.51 -39.53 4.55
C PRO A 56 1.36 -40.80 4.63
N GLY A 57 2.28 -40.85 5.60
CA GLY A 57 3.16 -42.00 5.82
C GLY A 57 4.57 -41.86 5.24
N MET A 58 4.88 -40.78 4.53
CA MET A 58 6.26 -40.47 4.12
C MET A 58 7.18 -40.27 5.33
N SER A 59 8.38 -40.84 5.25
CA SER A 59 9.49 -40.55 6.14
C SER A 59 10.01 -39.12 5.92
N GLU A 60 10.72 -38.57 6.90
CA GLU A 60 11.32 -37.23 6.81
C GLU A 60 12.21 -37.08 5.56
N GLN A 61 12.94 -38.14 5.18
CA GLN A 61 13.81 -38.13 4.01
C GLN A 61 13.01 -38.09 2.69
N GLU A 62 11.88 -38.80 2.63
CA GLU A 62 10.99 -38.78 1.46
C GLU A 62 10.33 -37.41 1.30
N VAL A 63 9.90 -36.77 2.40
CA VAL A 63 9.38 -35.40 2.38
C VAL A 63 10.43 -34.41 1.86
N LYS A 64 11.67 -34.48 2.37
CA LYS A 64 12.77 -33.62 1.91
C LYS A 64 13.07 -33.81 0.42
N THR A 65 13.03 -35.05 -0.06
CA THR A 65 13.27 -35.38 -1.46
C THR A 65 12.14 -34.87 -2.36
N ALA A 66 10.88 -35.02 -1.95
CA ALA A 66 9.72 -34.52 -2.68
C ALA A 66 9.71 -32.99 -2.78
N LEU A 67 10.02 -32.29 -1.68
CA LEU A 67 10.11 -30.82 -1.66
C LEU A 67 11.23 -30.30 -2.57
N ALA A 68 12.40 -30.96 -2.57
CA ALA A 68 13.52 -30.58 -3.43
C ALA A 68 13.24 -30.81 -4.93
N ALA A 69 12.41 -31.80 -5.26
CA ALA A 69 12.01 -32.11 -6.64
C ALA A 69 10.80 -31.29 -7.13
N GLY A 70 10.09 -30.62 -6.22
CA GLY A 70 8.90 -29.83 -6.54
C GLY A 70 9.23 -28.59 -7.37
N GLN A 71 8.46 -28.35 -8.42
CA GLN A 71 8.52 -27.10 -9.18
C GLN A 71 7.79 -26.00 -8.40
N THR A 72 8.38 -24.81 -8.38
CA THR A 72 7.78 -23.61 -7.81
C THR A 72 7.10 -22.79 -8.89
N THR A 73 5.81 -22.50 -8.69
CA THR A 73 5.02 -21.64 -9.58
C THR A 73 4.61 -20.38 -8.83
N ASP A 74 4.62 -19.26 -9.53
CA ASP A 74 4.08 -17.99 -9.04
C ASP A 74 2.56 -18.10 -8.79
N LEU A 75 2.07 -17.50 -7.70
CA LEU A 75 0.68 -17.60 -7.26
C LEU A 75 -0.31 -17.00 -8.26
N ILE A 76 0.07 -15.89 -8.91
CA ILE A 76 -0.78 -15.26 -9.93
C ILE A 76 -0.91 -16.21 -11.13
N THR A 77 0.20 -16.80 -11.55
CA THR A 77 0.25 -17.81 -12.61
C THR A 77 -0.61 -19.03 -12.27
N TYR A 78 -0.51 -19.55 -11.04
CA TYR A 78 -1.28 -20.69 -10.57
C TYR A 78 -2.80 -20.47 -10.61
N PHE A 79 -3.29 -19.33 -10.10
CA PHE A 79 -4.73 -19.05 -10.10
C PHE A 79 -5.28 -18.73 -11.48
N ASN A 80 -4.51 -18.05 -12.34
CA ASN A 80 -4.94 -17.72 -13.70
C ASN A 80 -5.00 -18.95 -14.63
N GLN A 81 -4.24 -20.02 -14.35
CA GLN A 81 -4.31 -21.28 -15.10
C GLN A 81 -5.48 -22.18 -14.68
N ALA A 82 -6.03 -21.97 -13.49
CA ALA A 82 -7.16 -22.74 -12.96
C ALA A 82 -8.54 -22.16 -13.35
N ALA A 83 -8.58 -21.01 -14.03
CA ALA A 83 -9.77 -20.34 -14.54
C ALA A 83 -10.00 -20.63 -16.02
#